data_AF-A0A2A7NFN1-F1
#
_entry.id   AF-A0A2A7NFN1-F1
#
_cell.length_a   1.000
_cell.length_b   1.000
_cell.length_c   1.000
_cell.angle_alpha   90.00
_cell.angle_beta   90.00
_cell.angle_gamma   90.00
#
_symmetry.space_group_name_H-M   'P 1'
#
loop_
_entity.id
_entity.type
_entity.pdbx_description
1 polymer ?
#
loop_
_entity_poly.entity_id
_entity_poly.type
_entity_poly.pdbx_seq_one_letter_code
_entity_poly.pdbx_strand_id
1 'polypeptide(L)'
;MKNYTVQPGDTLFGIAAREYGDGELYPVIAHMNNLANPDLIFAGQELLVPYVTYRHLWTTDDTTAARAQITQQYYGTQDSKMQLIWEVASGVAQQPIERGAWLLIPELGDVGHHTVVDGESFPTLAARWYGDDRLAVVIAFANQMDPDTEPTPRTVLIRPGLNFRLTVAGHTLESACRLVYGDSELIPTWMDVVAAANHLGHPHKLFATQRLHFPR
;
A
#
# COMPACT_ATOMS: atom_id res chain seq x y z
N MET A 1 1.94 0.64 10.84
CA MET A 1 0.93 0.00 11.72
C MET A 1 0.14 1.04 12.50
N LYS A 2 -1.15 0.77 12.74
CA LYS A 2 -2.08 1.60 13.51
C LYS A 2 -2.69 0.76 14.65
N ASN A 3 -2.80 1.33 15.85
CA ASN A 3 -3.57 0.71 16.92
C ASN A 3 -5.05 1.01 16.73
N TYR A 4 -5.89 -0.03 16.77
CA TYR A 4 -7.32 0.07 16.61
C TYR A 4 -8.03 -0.57 17.80
N THR A 5 -8.88 0.18 18.48
CA THR A 5 -9.75 -0.36 19.54
C THR A 5 -11.06 -0.81 18.93
N VAL A 6 -11.37 -2.11 19.03
CA VAL A 6 -12.59 -2.72 18.52
C VAL A 6 -13.82 -2.06 19.15
N GLN A 7 -14.75 -1.63 18.30
CA GLN A 7 -16.01 -1.03 18.71
C GLN A 7 -17.14 -2.06 18.73
N PRO A 8 -18.23 -1.83 19.48
CA PRO A 8 -19.40 -2.71 19.45
C PRO A 8 -19.95 -2.86 18.02
N GLY A 9 -20.07 -4.12 17.56
CA GLY A 9 -20.58 -4.45 16.23
C GLY A 9 -19.53 -4.53 15.12
N ASP A 10 -18.25 -4.25 15.41
CA ASP A 10 -17.17 -4.47 14.45
C ASP A 10 -17.01 -5.97 14.11
N THR A 11 -16.60 -6.21 12.87
CA THR A 11 -16.04 -7.49 12.39
C THR A 11 -14.68 -7.21 11.76
N LEU A 12 -13.78 -8.20 11.69
CA LEU A 12 -12.51 -7.99 11.00
C LEU A 12 -12.70 -7.62 9.52
N PHE A 13 -13.72 -8.17 8.85
CA PHE A 13 -14.09 -7.77 7.49
C PHE A 13 -14.50 -6.29 7.42
N GLY A 14 -15.35 -5.83 8.33
CA GLY A 14 -15.78 -4.43 8.39
C GLY A 14 -14.63 -3.48 8.70
N ILE A 15 -13.72 -3.88 9.60
CA ILE A 15 -12.50 -3.13 9.89
C ILE A 15 -11.62 -3.08 8.64
N ALA A 16 -11.33 -4.20 7.99
CA ALA A 16 -10.52 -4.24 6.76
C ALA A 16 -11.14 -3.43 5.62
N ALA A 17 -12.46 -3.50 5.42
CA ALA A 17 -13.15 -2.69 4.41
C ALA A 17 -13.02 -1.20 4.70
N ARG A 18 -13.02 -0.79 5.97
CA ARG A 18 -12.85 0.62 6.35
C ARG A 18 -11.40 1.09 6.24
N GLU A 19 -10.45 0.29 6.73
CA GLU A 19 -9.04 0.68 6.80
C GLU A 19 -8.31 0.47 5.46
N TYR A 20 -8.72 -0.52 4.66
CA TYR A 20 -8.06 -0.90 3.41
C TYR A 20 -8.96 -0.76 2.18
N GLY A 21 -10.26 -0.47 2.33
CA GLY A 21 -11.21 -0.43 1.21
C GLY A 21 -11.60 -1.79 0.64
N ASP A 22 -11.03 -2.86 1.18
CA ASP A 22 -11.24 -4.24 0.76
C ASP A 22 -11.37 -5.13 2.00
N GLY A 23 -12.60 -5.61 2.25
CA GLY A 23 -12.90 -6.45 3.40
C GLY A 23 -12.24 -7.83 3.33
N GLU A 24 -11.90 -8.31 2.13
CA GLU A 24 -11.20 -9.60 1.93
C GLU A 24 -9.77 -9.57 2.49
N LEU A 25 -9.25 -8.39 2.82
CA LEU A 25 -7.94 -8.23 3.47
C LEU A 25 -7.99 -8.42 4.99
N TYR A 26 -9.13 -8.80 5.57
CA TYR A 26 -9.23 -9.13 7.01
C TYR A 26 -8.18 -10.15 7.50
N PRO A 27 -7.71 -11.15 6.72
CA PRO A 27 -6.70 -12.09 7.19
C PRO A 27 -5.39 -11.38 7.56
N VAL A 28 -5.06 -10.26 6.91
CA VAL A 28 -3.87 -9.45 7.26
C VAL A 28 -3.93 -9.00 8.73
N ILE A 29 -5.10 -8.58 9.20
CA ILE A 29 -5.31 -8.16 10.59
C ILE A 29 -5.26 -9.36 11.53
N ALA A 30 -5.91 -10.47 11.15
CA ALA A 30 -5.95 -11.68 11.95
C ALA A 30 -4.54 -12.26 12.18
N HIS A 31 -3.72 -12.36 11.12
CA HIS A 31 -2.36 -12.88 11.18
C HIS A 31 -1.45 -11.98 12.02
N MET A 32 -1.51 -10.65 11.83
CA MET A 32 -0.70 -9.72 12.63
C MET A 32 -1.00 -9.82 14.14
N ASN A 33 -2.25 -10.09 14.50
CA ASN A 33 -2.69 -10.17 15.91
C ASN A 33 -2.72 -11.61 16.46
N ASN A 34 -2.23 -12.59 15.70
CA ASN A 34 -2.26 -14.01 16.07
C ASN A 34 -3.65 -14.51 16.49
N LEU A 35 -4.70 -14.06 15.80
CA LEU A 35 -6.08 -14.45 16.11
C LEU A 35 -6.36 -15.86 15.60
N ALA A 36 -6.63 -16.79 16.51
CA ALA A 36 -6.96 -18.17 16.17
C ALA A 36 -8.33 -18.29 15.46
N ASN A 37 -9.29 -17.44 15.84
CA ASN A 37 -10.59 -17.35 15.20
C ASN A 37 -10.84 -15.89 14.75
N PRO A 38 -10.75 -15.58 13.45
CA PRO A 38 -11.02 -14.26 12.90
C PRO A 38 -12.44 -13.73 13.17
N ASP A 39 -13.40 -14.61 13.40
CA ASP A 39 -14.81 -14.24 13.67
C ASP A 39 -15.05 -13.84 15.13
N LEU A 40 -14.05 -14.03 16.01
CA LEU A 40 -14.19 -13.77 17.45
C LEU A 40 -13.28 -12.63 17.90
N ILE A 41 -13.80 -11.41 17.80
CA ILE A 41 -13.21 -10.19 18.38
C ILE A 41 -14.16 -9.56 19.40
N PHE A 42 -13.61 -8.87 20.39
CA PHE A 42 -14.39 -8.29 21.49
C PHE A 42 -14.29 -6.77 21.52
N ALA A 43 -15.39 -6.09 21.80
CA ALA A 43 -15.37 -4.64 22.01
C ALA A 43 -14.37 -4.26 23.11
N GLY A 44 -13.57 -3.22 22.86
CA GLY A 44 -12.47 -2.80 23.73
C GLY A 44 -11.14 -3.53 23.50
N GLN A 45 -11.12 -4.59 22.69
CA GLN A 45 -9.87 -5.25 22.29
C GLN A 45 -9.01 -4.31 21.44
N GLU A 46 -7.71 -4.25 21.70
CA GLU A 46 -6.76 -3.54 20.86
C GLU A 46 -6.22 -4.48 19.77
N LEU A 47 -6.25 -4.02 18.52
CA LEU A 47 -5.70 -4.70 17.35
C LEU A 47 -4.63 -3.83 16.70
N LEU A 48 -3.53 -4.47 16.31
CA LEU A 48 -2.53 -3.91 15.40
C LEU A 48 -3.02 -4.07 13.97
N VAL A 49 -3.25 -2.96 13.28
CA VAL A 49 -3.65 -2.93 11.87
C VAL A 49 -2.43 -2.57 11.03
N PRO A 50 -1.85 -3.51 10.26
CA PRO A 50 -0.76 -3.21 9.33
C PRO A 50 -1.13 -2.13 8.34
N TYR A 51 -0.15 -1.34 7.87
CA TYR A 51 -0.42 -0.47 6.74
C TYR A 51 -0.49 -1.30 5.47
N VAL A 52 -1.66 -1.33 4.85
CA VAL A 52 -1.87 -1.82 3.49
C VAL A 52 -2.37 -0.65 2.67
N THR A 53 -1.81 -0.44 1.49
CA THR A 53 -2.32 0.57 0.56
C THR A 53 -3.82 0.36 0.33
N TYR A 54 -4.59 1.43 0.55
CA TYR A 54 -6.04 1.40 0.40
C TYR A 54 -6.42 0.99 -1.03
N ARG A 55 -7.47 0.20 -1.16
CA ARG A 55 -7.97 -0.36 -2.42
C ARG A 55 -9.34 0.20 -2.76
N HIS A 56 -9.52 0.61 -3.99
CA HIS A 56 -10.81 1.06 -4.50
C HIS A 56 -11.28 0.14 -5.63
N LEU A 57 -12.46 -0.46 -5.49
CA LEU A 57 -13.08 -1.24 -6.56
C LEU A 57 -13.72 -0.29 -7.58
N TRP A 58 -13.20 -0.29 -8.80
CA TRP A 58 -13.74 0.48 -9.90
C TRP A 58 -15.04 -0.17 -10.42
N THR A 59 -16.18 0.49 -10.23
CA THR A 59 -17.50 -0.11 -10.53
C THR A 59 -18.27 0.57 -11.66
N THR A 60 -17.71 1.62 -12.27
CA THR A 60 -18.34 2.42 -13.32
C THR A 60 -17.57 2.33 -14.64
N ASP A 61 -18.06 2.97 -15.70
CA ASP A 61 -17.29 3.15 -16.94
C ASP A 61 -16.14 4.15 -16.73
N ASP A 62 -15.04 3.96 -17.46
CA ASP A 62 -13.87 4.84 -17.39
C ASP A 62 -14.12 6.14 -18.17
N THR A 63 -14.34 7.22 -17.43
CA THR A 63 -14.56 8.56 -17.95
C THR A 63 -13.73 9.57 -17.17
N THR A 64 -13.40 10.71 -17.79
CA THR A 64 -12.72 11.82 -17.11
C THR A 64 -13.44 12.25 -15.84
N ALA A 65 -14.78 12.27 -15.85
CA ALA A 65 -15.59 12.62 -14.69
C ALA A 65 -15.47 11.58 -13.57
N ALA A 66 -15.50 10.28 -13.90
CA ALA A 66 -15.33 9.22 -12.92
C ALA A 66 -13.93 9.25 -12.27
N ARG A 67 -12.87 9.48 -13.07
CA ARG A 67 -11.50 9.62 -12.54
C ARG A 67 -11.36 10.83 -11.62
N ALA A 68 -11.94 11.97 -12.01
CA ALA A 68 -11.96 13.17 -11.17
C ALA A 68 -12.74 12.95 -9.87
N GLN A 69 -13.81 12.14 -9.89
CA GLN A 69 -14.58 11.81 -8.70
C GLN A 69 -13.77 10.99 -7.69
N ILE A 70 -12.94 10.03 -8.13
CA ILE A 70 -12.04 9.30 -7.24
C ILE A 70 -11.04 10.25 -6.58
N THR A 71 -10.42 11.12 -7.36
CA THR A 71 -9.49 12.12 -6.81
C THR A 71 -10.18 13.02 -5.79
N GLN A 72 -11.41 13.46 -6.08
CA GLN A 72 -12.20 14.28 -5.15
C GLN A 72 -12.57 13.51 -3.87
N GLN A 73 -12.92 12.23 -3.98
CA GLN A 73 -13.32 11.40 -2.85
C GLN A 73 -12.17 11.16 -1.86
N TYR A 74 -10.97 10.84 -2.37
CA TYR A 74 -9.85 10.45 -1.51
C TYR A 74 -8.91 11.60 -1.14
N TYR A 75 -8.80 12.61 -2.01
CA TYR A 75 -7.85 13.71 -1.82
C TYR A 75 -8.53 15.08 -1.68
N GLY A 76 -9.86 15.15 -1.78
CA GLY A 76 -10.61 16.39 -1.59
C GLY A 76 -10.42 17.41 -2.73
N THR A 77 -9.87 17.00 -3.87
CA THR A 77 -9.52 17.89 -4.99
C THR A 77 -9.73 17.21 -6.35
N GLN A 78 -9.79 18.01 -7.42
CA GLN A 78 -9.81 17.57 -8.82
C GLN A 78 -8.51 17.90 -9.57
N ASP A 79 -7.44 18.24 -8.84
CA ASP A 79 -6.12 18.49 -9.44
C ASP A 79 -5.63 17.24 -10.19
N SER A 80 -5.27 17.42 -11.46
CA SER A 80 -4.75 16.35 -12.31
C SER A 80 -3.42 15.77 -11.82
N LYS A 81 -2.60 16.54 -11.08
CA LYS A 81 -1.38 16.02 -10.45
C LYS A 81 -1.72 15.02 -9.34
N MET A 82 -2.76 15.29 -8.56
CA MET A 82 -3.24 14.38 -7.52
C MET A 82 -3.91 13.14 -8.12
N GLN A 83 -4.58 13.29 -9.26
CA GLN A 83 -5.10 12.15 -10.02
C GLN A 83 -3.96 11.23 -10.48
N LEU A 84 -2.86 11.79 -10.99
CA LEU A 84 -1.71 11.01 -11.45
C LEU A 84 -1.07 10.15 -10.34
N ILE A 85 -1.18 10.54 -9.06
CA ILE A 85 -0.65 9.77 -7.93
C ILE A 85 -1.26 8.35 -7.91
N TRP A 86 -2.59 8.25 -7.88
CA TRP A 86 -3.25 6.95 -7.80
C TRP A 86 -3.24 6.23 -9.15
N GLU A 87 -3.25 6.94 -10.27
CA GLU A 87 -3.15 6.33 -11.61
C GLU A 87 -1.80 5.62 -11.81
N VAL A 88 -0.70 6.30 -11.47
CA VAL A 88 0.65 5.74 -11.56
C VAL A 88 0.84 4.63 -10.54
N ALA A 89 0.38 4.82 -9.30
CA ALA A 89 0.44 3.77 -8.28
C ALA A 89 -0.33 2.51 -8.70
N SER A 90 -1.50 2.67 -9.33
CA SER A 90 -2.32 1.56 -9.84
C SER A 90 -1.82 0.97 -11.16
N GLY A 91 -0.87 1.63 -11.84
CA GLY A 91 -0.39 1.21 -13.16
C GLY A 91 -1.39 1.45 -14.29
N VAL A 92 -2.36 2.34 -14.09
CA VAL A 92 -3.43 2.68 -15.05
C VAL A 92 -3.25 4.06 -15.69
N ALA A 93 -2.13 4.73 -15.41
CA ALA A 93 -1.75 5.94 -16.12
C ALA A 93 -1.69 5.63 -17.63
N GLN A 94 -2.43 6.40 -18.44
CA GLN A 94 -2.55 6.20 -19.89
C GLN A 94 -3.14 4.84 -20.32
N GLN A 95 -3.85 4.13 -19.44
CA GLN A 95 -4.55 2.88 -19.74
C GLN A 95 -6.04 2.99 -19.38
N PRO A 96 -6.94 2.34 -20.11
CA PRO A 96 -8.34 2.26 -19.72
C PRO A 96 -8.50 1.45 -18.42
N ILE A 97 -9.46 1.84 -17.58
CA ILE A 97 -9.80 1.12 -16.35
C ILE A 97 -11.04 0.25 -16.62
N GLU A 98 -10.87 -1.06 -16.55
CA GLU A 98 -11.98 -1.99 -16.68
C GLU A 98 -12.85 -2.02 -15.42
N ARG A 99 -14.15 -2.20 -15.61
CA ARG A 99 -15.09 -2.42 -14.49
C ARG A 99 -14.71 -3.70 -13.74
N GLY A 100 -14.56 -3.57 -12.42
CA GLY A 100 -14.08 -4.65 -11.54
C GLY A 100 -12.60 -4.55 -11.21
N ALA A 101 -11.85 -3.61 -11.80
CA ALA A 101 -10.46 -3.37 -11.44
C ALA A 101 -10.33 -2.85 -10.00
N TRP A 102 -9.33 -3.32 -9.28
CA TRP A 102 -8.95 -2.78 -7.98
C TRP A 102 -7.80 -1.78 -8.15
N LEU A 103 -8.05 -0.53 -7.77
CA LEU A 103 -7.08 0.54 -7.81
C LEU A 103 -6.40 0.69 -6.46
N LEU A 104 -5.12 1.06 -6.48
CA LEU A 104 -4.36 1.40 -5.30
C LEU A 104 -4.43 2.90 -5.06
N ILE A 105 -4.83 3.28 -3.85
CA ILE A 105 -4.98 4.67 -3.41
C ILE A 105 -3.90 4.95 -2.35
N PRO A 106 -2.80 5.62 -2.71
CA PRO A 106 -1.77 6.01 -1.75
C PRO A 106 -2.31 6.94 -0.67
N GLU A 107 -1.94 6.70 0.59
CA GLU A 107 -2.20 7.59 1.73
C GLU A 107 -1.19 8.75 1.73
N LEU A 108 -1.62 9.96 2.07
CA LEU A 108 -0.78 11.17 2.02
C LEU A 108 -0.80 12.00 3.31
N GLY A 109 -1.81 11.82 4.16
CA GLY A 109 -2.00 12.61 5.37
C GLY A 109 -1.20 12.09 6.56
N ASP A 110 -1.53 10.89 7.04
CA ASP A 110 -0.88 10.27 8.20
C ASP A 110 0.28 9.36 7.77
N VAL A 111 1.36 9.98 7.31
CA VAL A 111 2.49 9.29 6.70
C VAL A 111 3.84 9.64 7.32
N GLY A 112 4.79 8.73 7.14
CA GLY A 112 6.19 8.96 7.52
C GLY A 112 6.83 10.09 6.69
N HIS A 113 7.92 10.65 7.21
CA HIS A 113 8.66 11.72 6.56
C HIS A 113 10.13 11.31 6.36
N HIS A 114 10.77 11.89 5.36
CA HIS A 114 12.18 11.68 5.06
C HIS A 114 12.88 13.01 4.81
N THR A 115 14.03 13.21 5.44
CA THR A 115 14.88 14.37 5.16
C THR A 115 15.86 13.99 4.06
N VAL A 116 15.76 14.69 2.93
CA VAL A 116 16.60 14.47 1.74
C VAL A 116 18.07 14.65 2.10
N VAL A 117 18.90 13.67 1.72
CA VAL A 117 20.35 13.73 1.87
C VAL A 117 21.01 14.10 0.55
N ASP A 118 22.29 14.50 0.59
CA ASP A 118 23.02 14.91 -0.61
C ASP A 118 23.10 13.78 -1.65
N GLY A 119 22.78 14.10 -2.91
CA GLY A 119 22.77 13.15 -4.02
C GLY A 119 21.53 12.24 -4.14
N GLU A 120 20.49 12.42 -3.32
CA GLU A 120 19.22 11.69 -3.48
C GLU A 120 18.36 12.26 -4.61
N SER A 121 17.72 11.36 -5.37
CA SER A 121 16.77 11.69 -6.43
C SER A 121 15.43 10.97 -6.22
N PHE A 122 14.33 11.48 -6.77
CA PHE A 122 13.03 10.80 -6.64
C PHE A 122 13.03 9.34 -7.13
N PRO A 123 13.67 8.97 -8.26
CA PRO A 123 13.76 7.57 -8.68
C PRO A 123 14.50 6.68 -7.67
N THR A 124 15.61 7.15 -7.09
CA THR A 124 16.35 6.37 -6.08
C THR A 124 15.56 6.22 -4.79
N LEU A 125 14.85 7.28 -4.38
CA LEU A 125 13.92 7.23 -3.25
C LEU A 125 12.76 6.25 -3.52
N ALA A 126 12.17 6.28 -4.72
CA ALA A 126 11.06 5.41 -5.11
C ALA A 126 11.48 3.93 -5.20
N ALA A 127 12.64 3.64 -5.77
CA ALA A 127 13.22 2.29 -5.75
C ALA A 127 13.41 1.80 -4.31
N ARG A 128 13.98 2.64 -3.44
CA ARG A 128 14.21 2.29 -2.03
C ARG A 128 12.90 2.12 -1.25
N TRP A 129 11.93 2.99 -1.47
CA TRP A 129 10.70 2.98 -0.69
C TRP A 129 9.66 2.03 -1.24
N TYR A 130 9.60 1.78 -2.53
CA TYR A 130 8.50 1.04 -3.14
C TYR A 130 8.98 -0.10 -4.04
N GLY A 131 10.29 -0.26 -4.23
CA GLY A 131 10.86 -1.29 -5.10
C GLY A 131 10.64 -1.03 -6.59
N ASP A 132 10.23 0.19 -6.96
CA ASP A 132 9.94 0.61 -8.33
C ASP A 132 10.28 2.09 -8.49
N ASP A 133 11.31 2.38 -9.27
CA ASP A 133 11.83 3.74 -9.52
C ASP A 133 10.83 4.61 -10.28
N ARG A 134 9.95 4.01 -11.08
CA ARG A 134 8.88 4.70 -11.83
C ARG A 134 7.85 5.35 -10.92
N LEU A 135 7.81 4.99 -9.63
CA LEU A 135 6.97 5.63 -8.63
C LEU A 135 7.56 6.97 -8.12
N ALA A 136 8.64 7.47 -8.72
CA ALA A 136 9.17 8.82 -8.48
C ALA A 136 8.09 9.91 -8.57
N VAL A 137 7.21 9.79 -9.57
CA VAL A 137 6.09 10.72 -9.81
C VAL A 137 5.14 10.79 -8.60
N VAL A 138 4.90 9.66 -7.94
CA VAL A 138 4.06 9.59 -6.73
C VAL A 138 4.68 10.41 -5.61
N ILE A 139 6.01 10.32 -5.41
CA ILE A 139 6.71 11.09 -4.39
C ILE A 139 6.68 12.58 -4.72
N ALA A 140 7.04 12.95 -5.95
CA ALA A 140 7.15 14.34 -6.35
C ALA A 140 5.80 15.08 -6.22
N PHE A 141 4.72 14.53 -6.79
CA PHE A 141 3.41 15.18 -6.73
C PHE A 141 2.81 15.21 -5.33
N ALA A 142 3.00 14.16 -4.53
CA ALA A 142 2.61 14.18 -3.12
C ALA A 142 3.29 15.33 -2.34
N ASN A 143 4.49 15.72 -2.76
CA ASN A 143 5.26 16.81 -2.18
C ASN A 143 5.12 18.14 -2.94
N GLN A 144 4.20 18.23 -3.91
CA GLN A 144 3.98 19.41 -4.76
C GLN A 144 5.22 19.85 -5.57
N MET A 145 6.07 18.88 -5.94
CA MET A 145 7.31 19.10 -6.67
C MET A 145 7.22 18.59 -8.11
N ASP A 146 8.16 19.05 -8.94
CA ASP A 146 8.34 18.55 -10.30
C ASP A 146 9.14 17.22 -10.26
N PRO A 147 8.63 16.11 -10.83
CA PRO A 147 9.32 14.82 -10.84
C PRO A 147 10.66 14.83 -11.57
N ASP A 148 10.87 15.76 -12.50
CA ASP A 148 12.10 15.88 -13.28
C ASP A 148 13.15 16.76 -12.59
N THR A 149 12.82 17.37 -11.44
CA THR A 149 13.74 18.19 -10.64
C THR A 149 14.19 17.45 -9.39
N GLU A 150 15.50 17.37 -9.17
CA GLU A 150 16.04 16.73 -7.97
C GLU A 150 15.64 17.49 -6.69
N PRO A 151 15.27 16.77 -5.62
CA PRO A 151 14.92 17.41 -4.36
C PRO A 151 16.17 18.00 -3.69
N THR A 152 16.05 19.23 -3.20
CA THR A 152 17.16 19.90 -2.50
C THR A 152 17.51 19.16 -1.20
N PRO A 153 18.80 18.97 -0.88
CA PRO A 153 19.22 18.43 0.41
C PRO A 153 18.58 19.18 1.58
N ARG A 154 18.24 18.43 2.65
CA ARG A 154 17.54 18.88 3.86
C ARG A 154 16.05 19.20 3.69
N THR A 155 15.50 19.10 2.48
CA THR A 155 14.04 19.14 2.28
C THR A 155 13.39 17.98 3.03
N VAL A 156 12.30 18.24 3.75
CA VAL A 156 11.51 17.19 4.38
C VAL A 156 10.41 16.79 3.41
N LEU A 157 10.47 15.55 2.94
CA LEU A 157 9.45 14.96 2.08
C LEU A 157 8.48 14.14 2.92
N ILE A 158 7.20 14.21 2.62
CA ILE A 158 6.28 13.13 2.98
C ILE A 158 6.64 11.89 2.18
N ARG A 159 6.50 10.73 2.81
CA ARG A 159 6.62 9.42 2.18
C ARG A 159 5.21 8.87 1.98
N PRO A 160 4.62 9.00 0.78
CA PRO A 160 3.30 8.42 0.50
C PRO A 160 3.16 6.98 1.02
N GLY A 161 2.03 6.71 1.66
CA GLY A 161 1.68 5.37 2.11
C GLY A 161 1.48 4.48 0.89
N LEU A 162 2.47 3.63 0.62
CA LEU A 162 2.41 2.64 -0.44
C LEU A 162 3.23 1.41 -0.03
N ASN A 163 2.69 0.23 -0.31
CA ASN A 163 3.37 -1.04 -0.05
C ASN A 163 4.66 -1.14 -0.86
N PHE A 164 5.70 -1.73 -0.27
CA PHE A 164 6.90 -2.07 -1.02
C PHE A 164 6.60 -3.18 -2.02
N ARG A 165 7.19 -3.16 -3.21
CA ARG A 165 7.02 -4.18 -4.24
C ARG A 165 8.31 -4.92 -4.47
N LEU A 166 8.23 -6.25 -4.50
CA LEU A 166 9.35 -7.08 -4.93
C LEU A 166 8.93 -7.89 -6.15
N THR A 167 9.79 -7.93 -7.16
CA THR A 167 9.69 -8.90 -8.24
C THR A 167 10.48 -10.15 -7.84
N VAL A 168 9.81 -11.29 -7.79
CA VAL A 168 10.42 -12.56 -7.38
C VAL A 168 11.49 -12.99 -8.39
N ALA A 169 12.70 -13.26 -7.90
CA ALA A 169 13.83 -13.77 -8.67
C ALA A 169 14.57 -14.84 -7.84
N GLY A 170 14.02 -16.07 -7.81
CA GLY A 170 14.58 -17.18 -7.03
C GLY A 170 14.29 -17.12 -5.51
N HIS A 171 13.61 -16.08 -5.04
CA HIS A 171 13.22 -15.94 -3.64
C HIS A 171 12.16 -16.97 -3.21
N THR A 172 12.31 -17.53 -2.02
CA THR A 172 11.17 -18.02 -1.22
C THR A 172 10.46 -16.84 -0.56
N LEU A 173 9.21 -17.04 -0.11
CA LEU A 173 8.50 -15.98 0.63
C LEU A 173 9.25 -15.54 1.89
N GLU A 174 9.88 -16.49 2.60
CA GLU A 174 10.70 -16.19 3.76
C GLU A 174 11.90 -15.31 3.41
N SER A 175 12.68 -15.68 2.38
CA SER A 175 13.84 -14.89 1.96
C SER A 175 13.45 -13.49 1.49
N ALA A 176 12.28 -13.36 0.84
CA ALA A 176 11.73 -12.08 0.46
C ALA A 176 11.30 -11.24 1.67
N CYS A 177 10.66 -11.84 2.68
CA CYS A 177 10.33 -11.15 3.92
C CYS A 177 11.58 -10.67 4.67
N ARG A 178 12.62 -11.50 4.78
CA ARG A 178 13.90 -11.10 5.39
C ARG A 178 14.57 -9.97 4.62
N LEU A 179 14.52 -10.01 3.30
CA LEU A 179 15.04 -8.93 2.46
C LEU A 179 14.31 -7.59 2.72
N VAL A 180 12.99 -7.62 2.88
CA VAL A 180 12.16 -6.40 2.98
C VAL A 180 12.04 -5.88 4.42
N TYR A 181 11.86 -6.76 5.40
CA TYR A 181 11.61 -6.44 6.81
C TYR A 181 12.84 -6.58 7.70
N GLY A 182 13.92 -7.17 7.19
CA GLY A 182 15.10 -7.54 7.97
C GLY A 182 14.93 -8.86 8.71
N ASP A 183 16.01 -9.36 9.31
CA ASP A 183 15.96 -10.57 10.14
C ASP A 183 15.31 -10.30 11.50
N SER A 184 14.25 -11.06 11.80
CA SER A 184 13.46 -10.91 13.02
C SER A 184 12.74 -12.21 13.37
N GLU A 185 12.38 -12.35 14.66
CA GLU A 185 11.51 -13.44 15.13
C GLU A 185 10.08 -13.32 14.57
N LEU A 186 9.69 -12.13 14.09
CA LEU A 186 8.37 -11.88 13.47
C LEU A 186 8.28 -12.37 12.02
N ILE A 187 9.35 -12.93 11.44
CA ILE A 187 9.34 -13.39 10.04
C ILE A 187 8.18 -14.35 9.71
N PRO A 188 7.85 -15.36 10.54
CA PRO A 188 6.69 -16.22 10.27
C PRO A 188 5.37 -15.42 10.19
N THR A 189 5.14 -14.49 11.12
CA THR A 189 3.96 -13.61 11.10
C THR A 189 3.94 -12.73 9.84
N TRP A 190 5.09 -12.17 9.46
CA TRP A 190 5.19 -11.37 8.24
C TRP A 190 4.97 -12.18 6.97
N MET A 191 5.40 -13.45 6.93
CA MET A 191 5.10 -14.34 5.81
C MET A 191 3.58 -14.52 5.65
N ASP A 192 2.86 -14.75 6.75
CA ASP A 192 1.40 -14.90 6.70
C ASP A 192 0.71 -13.58 6.31
N VAL A 193 1.17 -12.46 6.84
CA VAL A 193 0.67 -11.11 6.48
C VAL A 193 0.90 -10.81 4.99
N VAL A 194 2.09 -11.09 4.46
CA VAL A 194 2.40 -10.88 3.03
C VAL A 194 1.60 -11.86 2.17
N ALA A 195 1.46 -13.12 2.59
CA ALA A 195 0.63 -14.09 1.89
C ALA A 195 -0.82 -13.61 1.78
N ALA A 196 -1.41 -13.14 2.88
CA ALA A 196 -2.76 -12.58 2.91
C ALA A 196 -2.88 -11.34 2.02
N ALA A 197 -1.95 -10.38 2.12
CA ALA A 197 -1.99 -9.15 1.32
C ALA A 197 -1.87 -9.39 -0.20
N ASN A 198 -1.30 -10.53 -0.59
CA ASN A 198 -1.14 -10.93 -2.00
C ASN A 198 -2.10 -12.05 -2.42
N HIS A 199 -3.07 -12.42 -1.58
CA HIS A 199 -4.04 -13.49 -1.85
C HIS A 199 -3.38 -14.83 -2.22
N LEU A 200 -2.28 -15.18 -1.54
CA LEU A 200 -1.50 -16.39 -1.81
C LEU A 200 -2.05 -17.61 -1.04
N GLY A 201 -2.81 -18.48 -1.72
CA GLY A 201 -3.26 -19.75 -1.13
C GLY A 201 -2.14 -20.79 -0.93
N HIS A 202 -1.00 -20.64 -1.61
CA HIS A 202 0.17 -21.49 -1.47
C HIS A 202 1.45 -20.66 -1.37
N PRO A 203 1.80 -20.14 -0.17
CA PRO A 203 2.90 -19.20 0.03
C PRO A 203 4.30 -19.72 -0.38
N HIS A 204 4.45 -21.04 -0.48
CA HIS A 204 5.69 -21.71 -0.91
C HIS A 204 5.81 -21.86 -2.44
N LYS A 205 4.79 -21.48 -3.22
CA LYS A 205 4.75 -21.63 -4.69
C LYS A 205 4.91 -20.29 -5.41
N LEU A 206 5.94 -19.53 -5.05
CA LEU A 206 6.28 -18.32 -5.79
C LEU A 206 6.93 -18.68 -7.13
N PHE A 207 6.66 -17.90 -8.17
CA PHE A 207 7.27 -18.07 -9.49
C PHE A 207 8.06 -16.83 -9.90
N ALA A 208 9.06 -17.03 -10.77
CA ALA A 208 9.90 -15.93 -11.26
C ALA A 208 9.04 -14.87 -11.96
N THR A 209 9.38 -13.60 -11.75
CA THR A 209 8.68 -12.41 -12.25
C THR A 209 7.33 -12.10 -11.59
N GLN A 210 6.85 -12.94 -10.65
CA GLN A 210 5.71 -12.60 -9.81
C GLN A 210 6.00 -11.34 -9.01
N ARG A 211 5.06 -10.38 -8.98
CA ARG A 211 5.14 -9.18 -8.15
C ARG A 211 4.42 -9.41 -6.84
N LEU A 212 5.08 -9.09 -5.74
CA LEU A 212 4.55 -9.19 -4.39
C LEU A 212 4.51 -7.81 -3.73
N HIS A 213 3.42 -7.53 -3.03
CA HIS A 213 3.21 -6.34 -2.21
C HIS A 213 3.52 -6.64 -0.75
N PHE A 214 4.32 -5.81 -0.11
CA PHE A 214 4.74 -5.95 1.27
C PHE A 214 4.12 -4.80 2.09
N PRO A 215 3.12 -5.11 2.95
CA PRO A 215 2.57 -4.17 3.93
C PRO A 215 3.66 -3.58 4.83
N ARG A 216 3.42 -2.41 5.45
CA ARG A 216 4.38 -1.71 6.32
C ARG A 216 3.89 -1.35 7.72
#